data_AF-A0A7Y3XWV4-F1
#
_entry.id   AF-A0A7Y3XWV4-F1
#
_cell.length_a   1.000
_cell.length_b   1.000
_cell.length_c   1.000
_cell.angle_alpha   90.00
_cell.angle_beta   90.00
_cell.angle_gamma   90.00
#
_symmetry.space_group_name_H-M   'P 1'
#
loop_
_entity.id
_entity.type
_entity.pdbx_description
1 polymer ?
#
loop_
_entity_poly.entity_id
_entity_poly.type
_entity_poly.pdbx_seq_one_letter_code
_entity_poly.pdbx_strand_id
1 'polypeptide(L)'
;MKNKFIATVITYITIHASLFCQPSFQKKFESTFPVNTKWRVHNNKLTIAIAGDLQELAGIDLITGKLLWSFSFKDKLGIKKVNDWNLNKDNNVVTIKYDSDIKGKEITKWINAHDGNILDENAYAEIKTNKKKIIPH
;
A
#
# COMPACT_ATOMS: atom_id res chain seq x y z
N MET A 1 -32.07 20.69 -46.33
CA MET A 1 -30.60 20.57 -46.09
C MET A 1 -30.08 21.44 -44.95
N LYS A 2 -30.43 22.74 -44.87
CA LYS A 2 -29.96 23.65 -43.79
C LYS A 2 -30.17 23.14 -42.36
N ASN A 3 -31.34 22.56 -42.05
CA ASN A 3 -31.65 22.09 -40.69
C ASN A 3 -30.80 20.88 -40.25
N LYS A 4 -30.39 20.02 -41.20
CA LYS A 4 -29.52 18.87 -40.90
C LYS A 4 -28.07 19.32 -40.61
N PHE A 5 -27.60 20.37 -41.28
CA PHE A 5 -26.27 20.93 -41.06
C PHE A 5 -26.15 21.63 -39.70
N ILE A 6 -27.17 22.39 -39.30
CA ILE A 6 -27.22 23.07 -38.00
C ILE A 6 -27.23 22.06 -36.84
N ALA A 7 -27.99 20.97 -36.96
CA ALA A 7 -28.04 19.91 -35.95
C ALA A 7 -26.69 19.21 -35.74
N THR A 8 -25.92 18.99 -36.81
CA THR A 8 -24.59 18.38 -36.73
C THR A 8 -23.59 19.29 -36.04
N VAL A 9 -23.62 20.59 -36.33
CA VAL A 9 -22.73 21.58 -35.71
C VAL A 9 -23.03 21.73 -34.22
N ILE A 10 -24.31 21.79 -33.84
CA ILE A 10 -24.70 21.85 -32.42
C ILE A 10 -24.21 20.61 -31.70
N THR A 11 -24.48 19.42 -32.23
CA THR A 11 -24.02 18.14 -31.62
C THR A 11 -22.51 18.10 -31.44
N TYR A 12 -21.74 18.59 -32.43
CA TYR A 12 -20.29 18.67 -32.33
C TYR A 12 -19.85 19.63 -31.21
N ILE A 13 -20.46 20.81 -31.09
CA ILE A 13 -20.14 21.79 -30.05
C ILE A 13 -20.47 21.24 -28.65
N THR A 14 -21.62 20.57 -28.46
CA THR A 14 -22.02 20.04 -27.14
C THR A 14 -21.09 18.94 -26.67
N ILE A 15 -20.64 18.05 -27.56
CA ILE A 15 -19.69 16.97 -27.22
C ILE A 15 -18.34 17.56 -26.79
N HIS A 16 -17.83 18.56 -27.52
CA HIS A 16 -16.53 19.15 -27.20
C HIS A 16 -16.60 19.97 -25.90
N ALA A 17 -17.66 20.75 -25.66
CA ALA A 17 -17.81 21.50 -24.42
C ALA A 17 -17.89 20.60 -23.17
N SER A 18 -18.45 19.40 -23.29
CA SER A 18 -18.53 18.44 -22.17
C SER A 18 -17.19 17.84 -21.75
N LEU A 19 -16.21 17.77 -22.67
CA LEU A 19 -14.87 17.23 -22.37
C LEU A 19 -13.99 18.25 -21.64
N PHE A 20 -14.21 19.54 -21.82
CA PHE A 20 -13.45 20.62 -21.18
C PHE A 20 -14.04 21.11 -19.84
N CYS A 21 -15.17 20.54 -19.41
CA CYS A 21 -15.83 20.88 -18.14
C CYS A 21 -15.57 19.85 -17.04
N GLN A 22 -14.47 19.09 -17.13
CA GLN A 22 -14.03 18.28 -15.99
C GLN A 22 -13.32 19.21 -15.00
N PRO A 23 -13.76 19.28 -13.73
CA PRO A 23 -13.01 20.05 -12.74
C PRO A 23 -11.58 19.52 -12.68
N SER A 24 -10.60 20.42 -12.61
CA SER A 24 -9.20 20.04 -12.40
C SER A 24 -9.12 19.07 -11.23
N PHE A 25 -8.32 18.00 -11.35
CA PHE A 25 -8.12 17.06 -10.25
C PHE A 25 -7.76 17.80 -8.97
N GLN A 26 -8.67 17.80 -8.00
CA GLN A 26 -8.47 18.48 -6.72
C GLN A 26 -7.73 17.53 -5.79
N LYS A 27 -6.56 17.96 -5.31
CA LYS A 27 -5.83 17.25 -4.25
C LYS A 27 -6.72 17.19 -3.01
N LYS A 28 -7.27 16.00 -2.72
CA LYS A 28 -8.21 15.81 -1.60
C LYS A 28 -7.51 15.90 -0.24
N PHE A 29 -6.28 15.42 -0.14
CA PHE A 29 -5.45 15.50 1.06
C PHE A 29 -3.96 15.36 0.73
N GLU A 30 -3.12 15.70 1.70
CA GLU A 30 -1.69 15.40 1.73
C GLU A 30 -1.42 14.56 2.97
N SER A 31 -0.74 13.42 2.79
CA SER A 31 -0.36 12.56 3.91
C SER A 31 1.16 12.50 4.00
N THR A 32 1.66 12.74 5.21
CA THR A 32 3.06 12.53 5.58
C THR A 32 3.16 11.31 6.47
N PHE A 33 4.20 10.50 6.27
CA PHE A 33 4.48 9.40 7.18
C PHE A 33 5.11 9.95 8.47
N PRO A 34 4.72 9.47 9.65
CA PRO A 34 5.29 9.91 10.93
C PRO A 34 6.65 9.24 11.23
N VAL A 35 7.32 8.71 10.20
CA VAL A 35 8.58 7.96 10.29
C VAL A 35 9.54 8.44 9.21
N ASN A 36 10.83 8.23 9.43
CA ASN A 36 11.83 8.50 8.41
C ASN A 36 11.60 7.61 7.19
N THR A 37 11.34 8.23 6.05
CA THR A 37 10.91 7.51 4.85
C THR A 37 12.05 7.44 3.84
N LYS A 38 12.73 6.30 3.78
CA LYS A 38 13.69 5.99 2.71
C LYS A 38 13.04 5.17 1.59
N TRP A 39 12.13 4.28 1.94
CA TRP A 39 11.43 3.41 1.01
C TRP A 39 9.91 3.49 1.21
N ARG A 40 9.18 3.30 0.12
CA ARG A 40 7.71 3.33 0.07
C ARG A 40 7.22 2.22 -0.85
N VAL A 41 6.16 1.55 -0.42
CA VAL A 41 5.48 0.52 -1.20
C VAL A 41 3.99 0.57 -0.91
N HIS A 42 3.17 0.11 -1.85
CA HIS A 42 1.73 0.01 -1.69
C HIS A 42 1.25 -1.39 -2.04
N ASN A 43 0.07 -1.76 -1.53
CA ASN A 43 -0.57 -3.00 -1.93
C ASN A 43 -1.12 -2.93 -3.38
N ASN A 44 -1.55 -4.07 -3.92
CA ASN A 44 -2.09 -4.14 -5.29
C ASN A 44 -3.41 -3.37 -5.45
N LYS A 45 -4.18 -3.19 -4.36
CA LYS A 45 -5.46 -2.47 -4.38
C LYS A 45 -5.31 -0.96 -4.23
N LEU A 46 -4.09 -0.44 -4.04
CA LEU A 46 -3.82 0.97 -3.76
C LEU A 46 -4.61 1.52 -2.55
N THR A 47 -4.91 0.66 -1.57
CA THR A 47 -5.64 1.05 -0.35
C THR A 47 -4.71 1.30 0.82
N ILE A 48 -3.53 0.70 0.82
CA ILE A 48 -2.54 0.83 1.90
C ILE A 48 -1.19 1.16 1.29
N ALA A 49 -0.51 2.15 1.86
CA ALA A 49 0.90 2.39 1.64
C ALA A 49 1.69 2.15 2.92
N ILE A 50 2.86 1.55 2.77
CA ILE A 50 3.81 1.30 3.85
C ILE A 50 5.09 2.04 3.49
N ALA A 51 5.62 2.77 4.46
CA ALA A 51 6.85 3.51 4.30
C ALA A 51 7.72 3.40 5.54
N GLY A 52 9.01 3.61 5.36
CA GLY A 52 9.94 3.70 6.46
C GLY A 52 11.37 3.45 6.02
N ASP A 53 12.18 3.01 6.97
CA ASP A 53 13.58 2.66 6.77
C ASP A 53 13.91 1.30 7.42
N LEU A 54 15.18 1.07 7.79
CA LEU A 54 15.61 -0.16 8.43
C LEU A 54 15.39 -0.15 9.96
N GLN A 55 14.81 0.90 10.54
CA GLN A 55 14.60 1.05 11.99
C GLN A 55 13.11 1.12 12.35
N GLU A 56 12.29 1.67 11.45
CA GLU A 56 10.86 1.85 11.67
C GLU A 56 10.05 1.79 10.37
N LEU A 57 8.78 1.41 10.50
CA LEU A 57 7.79 1.39 9.43
C LEU A 57 6.49 2.07 9.88
N ALA A 58 5.73 2.60 8.93
CA ALA A 58 4.38 3.06 9.14
C ALA A 58 3.48 2.67 7.98
N GLY A 59 2.25 2.25 8.31
CA GLY A 59 1.19 1.98 7.36
C GLY A 59 0.18 3.12 7.35
N ILE A 60 -0.18 3.61 6.17
CA ILE A 60 -1.24 4.61 5.97
C ILE A 60 -2.33 4.06 5.06
N ASP A 61 -3.56 4.48 5.32
CA ASP A 61 -4.69 4.29 4.43
C ASP A 61 -4.61 5.33 3.29
N LEU A 62 -4.48 4.86 2.06
CA LEU A 62 -4.39 5.71 0.86
C LEU A 62 -5.74 6.32 0.45
N ILE A 63 -6.86 5.85 0.99
CA ILE A 63 -8.19 6.40 0.73
C ILE A 63 -8.44 7.63 1.61
N THR A 64 -8.05 7.54 2.89
CA THR A 64 -8.33 8.57 3.90
C THR A 64 -7.13 9.43 4.28
N GLY A 65 -5.91 8.99 3.96
CA GLY A 65 -4.67 9.62 4.40
C GLY A 65 -4.36 9.42 5.88
N LYS A 66 -5.09 8.55 6.57
CA LYS A 66 -4.91 8.31 8.01
C LYS A 66 -3.79 7.31 8.25
N LEU A 67 -3.05 7.54 9.32
CA LEU A 67 -2.14 6.56 9.88
C LEU A 67 -2.95 5.36 10.40
N LEU A 68 -2.60 4.16 9.93
CA LEU A 68 -3.17 2.91 10.44
C LEU A 68 -2.34 2.41 11.62
N TRP A 69 -1.02 2.38 11.46
CA TRP A 69 -0.10 1.86 12.47
C TRP A 69 1.31 2.40 12.25
N SER A 70 2.11 2.38 13.32
CA SER A 70 3.55 2.63 13.31
C SER A 70 4.26 1.49 14.02
N PHE A 71 5.43 1.10 13.52
CA PHE A 71 6.16 -0.07 13.96
C PHE A 71 7.64 0.26 14.10
N SER A 72 8.08 0.50 15.33
CA SER A 72 9.49 0.61 15.71
C SER A 72 10.05 -0.79 15.93
N PHE A 73 11.09 -1.17 15.19
CA PHE A 73 11.70 -2.49 15.36
C PHE A 73 12.35 -2.65 16.74
N LYS A 74 12.86 -1.55 17.31
CA LYS A 74 13.43 -1.55 18.66
C LYS A 74 12.37 -1.83 19.71
N ASP A 75 11.22 -1.19 19.61
CA ASP A 75 10.18 -1.29 20.65
C ASP A 75 9.38 -2.59 20.51
N LYS A 76 9.18 -3.07 19.28
CA LYS A 76 8.36 -4.27 19.01
C LYS A 76 9.15 -5.58 18.99
N LEU A 77 10.42 -5.53 18.56
CA LEU A 77 11.26 -6.73 18.38
C LEU A 77 12.56 -6.68 19.19
N GLY A 78 12.86 -5.57 19.88
CA GLY A 78 14.11 -5.41 20.63
C GLY A 78 15.35 -5.15 19.76
N ILE A 79 15.18 -4.96 18.45
CA ILE A 79 16.29 -4.85 17.49
C ILE A 79 16.50 -3.42 17.02
N LYS A 80 17.76 -2.98 16.91
CA LYS A 80 18.09 -1.61 16.49
C LYS A 80 17.80 -1.36 15.00
N LYS A 81 18.04 -2.36 14.16
CA LYS A 81 17.83 -2.29 12.72
C LYS A 81 17.55 -3.68 12.16
N VAL A 82 16.80 -3.71 11.06
CA VAL A 82 16.59 -4.90 10.24
C VAL A 82 17.57 -4.91 9.08
N ASN A 83 17.76 -6.08 8.47
CA ASN A 83 18.56 -6.23 7.25
C ASN A 83 17.76 -5.80 6.03
N ASP A 84 16.49 -6.19 5.98
CA ASP A 84 15.59 -5.92 4.87
C ASP A 84 14.12 -6.00 5.31
N TRP A 85 13.25 -5.33 4.57
CA TRP A 85 11.80 -5.51 4.67
C TRP A 85 11.15 -5.38 3.30
N ASN A 86 10.10 -6.16 3.06
CA ASN A 86 9.36 -6.13 1.81
C ASN A 86 7.86 -6.37 2.03
N LEU A 87 7.01 -5.63 1.32
CA LEU A 87 5.59 -5.91 1.24
C LEU A 87 5.34 -6.96 0.16
N ASN A 88 4.90 -8.14 0.58
CA ASN A 88 4.30 -9.09 -0.34
C ASN A 88 2.89 -8.60 -0.71
N LYS A 89 2.79 -7.98 -1.90
CA LYS A 89 1.54 -7.41 -2.41
C LYS A 89 0.46 -8.45 -2.67
N ASP A 90 0.84 -9.73 -2.77
CA ASP A 90 -0.10 -10.79 -3.02
C ASP A 90 -0.96 -11.10 -1.82
N ASN A 91 -0.37 -11.14 -0.62
CA ASN A 91 -1.06 -11.52 0.60
C ASN A 91 -1.12 -10.40 1.64
N ASN A 92 -0.66 -9.19 1.30
CA ASN A 92 -0.61 -8.03 2.19
C ASN A 92 0.18 -8.31 3.48
N VAL A 93 1.28 -9.07 3.37
CA VAL A 93 2.17 -9.35 4.49
C VAL A 93 3.50 -8.65 4.26
N VAL A 94 3.93 -7.87 5.26
CA VAL A 94 5.29 -7.34 5.31
C VAL A 94 6.19 -8.42 5.89
N THR A 95 7.22 -8.78 5.13
CA THR A 95 8.28 -9.67 5.60
C THR A 95 9.43 -8.81 6.10
N ILE A 96 9.94 -9.11 7.29
CA ILE A 96 11.09 -8.43 7.90
C ILE A 96 12.16 -9.47 8.16
N LYS A 97 13.41 -9.13 7.83
CA LYS A 97 14.57 -10.00 8.01
C LYS A 97 15.61 -9.31 8.87
N TYR A 98 16.14 -10.01 9.86
CA TYR A 98 17.20 -9.48 10.73
C TYR A 98 18.08 -10.60 11.28
N ASP A 99 19.31 -10.26 11.64
CA ASP A 99 20.25 -11.22 12.24
C ASP A 99 19.81 -11.58 13.67
N SER A 100 19.87 -12.87 13.99
CA SER A 100 19.70 -13.34 15.37
C SER A 100 20.97 -13.15 16.19
N ASP A 101 20.86 -13.31 17.50
CA ASP A 101 22.03 -13.36 18.40
C ASP A 101 22.99 -14.53 18.08
N ILE A 102 22.50 -15.54 17.37
CA ILE A 102 23.32 -16.65 16.84
C ILE A 102 23.93 -16.20 15.51
N LYS A 103 25.26 -16.12 15.49
CA LYS A 103 26.04 -15.71 14.33
C LYS A 103 25.66 -16.53 13.08
N GLY A 104 25.31 -15.85 12.01
CA GLY A 104 24.98 -16.45 10.71
C GLY A 104 23.55 -16.97 10.58
N LYS A 105 22.70 -16.79 11.60
CA LYS A 105 21.28 -17.15 11.54
C LYS A 105 20.42 -15.89 11.34
N GLU A 106 19.72 -15.84 10.21
CA GLU A 106 18.71 -14.83 9.90
C GLU A 106 17.34 -15.25 10.48
N ILE A 107 16.64 -14.31 11.09
CA ILE A 107 15.25 -14.45 11.52
C ILE A 107 14.35 -13.71 10.53
N THR A 108 13.27 -14.38 10.13
CA THR A 108 12.19 -13.76 9.38
C THR A 108 10.97 -13.59 10.29
N LYS A 109 10.36 -12.41 10.25
CA LYS A 109 9.07 -12.11 10.88
C LYS A 109 8.09 -11.58 9.84
N TRP A 110 6.81 -11.78 10.12
CA TRP A 110 5.72 -11.37 9.26
C TRP A 110 4.82 -10.39 10.00
N ILE A 111 4.43 -9.32 9.33
CA ILE A 111 3.50 -8.32 9.84
C ILE A 111 2.33 -8.21 8.88
N ASN A 112 1.12 -8.18 9.40
CA ASN A 112 -0.05 -7.87 8.59
C ASN A 112 -0.06 -6.38 8.20
N ALA A 113 -0.08 -6.10 6.90
CA ALA A 113 -0.04 -4.72 6.39
C ALA A 113 -1.24 -3.86 6.83
N HIS A 114 -2.34 -4.48 7.23
CA HIS A 114 -3.58 -3.76 7.54
C HIS A 114 -3.61 -3.17 8.95
N ASP A 115 -3.01 -3.86 9.93
CA ASP A 115 -3.09 -3.51 11.35
C ASP A 115 -1.71 -3.38 12.02
N GLY A 116 -0.63 -3.80 11.36
CA GLY A 116 0.72 -3.74 11.92
C GLY A 116 1.00 -4.83 12.96
N ASN A 117 0.13 -5.83 13.10
CA ASN A 117 0.31 -6.93 14.04
C ASN A 117 1.31 -7.96 13.52
N ILE A 118 2.15 -8.47 14.43
CA ILE A 118 3.05 -9.57 14.13
C ILE A 118 2.23 -10.85 13.97
N LEU A 119 2.45 -11.55 12.87
CA LEU A 119 1.84 -12.84 12.59
C LEU A 119 2.76 -13.96 13.11
N ASP A 120 2.18 -14.93 13.77
CA ASP A 120 2.85 -16.21 13.99
C ASP A 120 2.88 -17.05 12.71
N GLU A 121 3.60 -18.17 12.76
CA GLU A 121 3.80 -19.04 11.61
C GLU A 121 2.50 -19.68 11.10
N ASN A 122 1.57 -20.01 12.00
CA ASN A 122 0.28 -20.60 11.64
C ASN A 122 -0.61 -19.56 10.94
N ALA A 123 -0.72 -18.36 11.51
CA ALA A 123 -1.47 -17.26 10.94
C ALA A 123 -0.95 -16.88 9.55
N TYR A 124 0.39 -16.84 9.37
CA TYR A 124 0.99 -16.63 8.07
C TYR A 124 0.66 -17.77 7.07
N ALA A 125 0.74 -19.02 7.51
CA ALA A 125 0.42 -20.19 6.69
C ALA A 125 -1.04 -20.21 6.23
N GLU A 126 -1.99 -19.84 7.11
CA GLU A 126 -3.41 -19.73 6.79
C GLU A 126 -3.66 -18.66 5.72
N ILE A 127 -3.10 -17.46 5.88
CA ILE A 127 -3.22 -16.37 4.90
C ILE A 127 -2.69 -16.80 3.53
N LYS A 128 -1.53 -17.47 3.51
CA LYS A 128 -0.91 -17.99 2.29
C LYS A 128 -1.76 -19.07 1.62
N THR A 129 -2.39 -19.95 2.40
CA THR A 129 -3.18 -21.09 1.90
C THR A 129 -4.55 -20.64 1.41
N ASN A 130 -5.22 -19.74 2.13
CA ASN A 130 -6.51 -19.19 1.72
C ASN A 130 -6.41 -18.40 0.42
N LYS A 131 -5.29 -17.71 0.16
CA LYS A 131 -5.07 -17.07 -1.15
C LYS A 131 -4.96 -18.10 -2.29
N LYS A 132 -4.28 -19.22 -2.09
CA LYS A 132 -4.16 -20.28 -3.12
C LYS A 132 -5.52 -20.86 -3.52
N LYS A 133 -6.50 -20.92 -2.61
CA LYS A 133 -7.85 -21.43 -2.91
C LYS A 133 -8.69 -20.50 -3.81
N ILE A 134 -8.33 -19.22 -3.92
CA ILE A 134 -9.14 -18.21 -4.64
C ILE A 134 -8.73 -18.08 -6.12
N ILE A 135 -7.71 -18.80 -6.58
CA ILE A 135 -7.33 -18.86 -8.00
C ILE A 135 -7.79 -20.22 -8.55
N PRO A 136 -9.04 -20.37 -9.02
CA PRO A 136 -9.36 -21.48 -9.90
C PRO A 136 -8.65 -21.23 -11.24
N HIS A 137 -7.98 -22.27 -11.74
CA HIS A 137 -7.41 -22.32 -13.08
C HIS A 137 -8.47 -22.11 -14.16
#